data_AF-A0A8H6HXZ9-F1
#
_entry.id   AF-A0A8H6HXZ9-F1
#
_cell.length_a   1.000
_cell.length_b   1.000
_cell.length_c   1.000
_cell.angle_alpha   90.00
_cell.angle_beta   90.00
_cell.angle_gamma   90.00
#
_symmetry.space_group_name_H-M   'P 1'
#
loop_
_entity.id
_entity.type
_entity.pdbx_description
1 polymer ?
#
loop_
_entity_poly.entity_id
_entity_poly.type
_entity_poly.pdbx_seq_one_letter_code
_entity_poly.pdbx_strand_id
1 'polypeptide(L)' 'MWSIGDRHAPQVAPDFYQYLWKDSHEDSVPRSGGFDGTNSAYALHHAIQELRLRLDSNSEQALLAWVPYVHFGY' A
#
# COMPACT_ATOMS: atom_id res chain seq x y z
N MET A 1 -8.89 4.95 13.55
CA MET A 1 -8.62 3.65 12.89
C MET A 1 -9.43 2.57 13.60
N TRP A 2 -10.07 1.68 12.85
CA TRP A 2 -10.80 0.52 13.40
C TRP A 2 -10.01 -0.77 13.17
N SER A 3 -10.48 -1.88 13.76
CA SER A 3 -9.88 -3.19 13.57
C SER A 3 -9.93 -3.60 12.10
N ILE A 4 -8.76 -3.91 11.54
CA ILE A 4 -8.63 -4.47 10.20
C ILE A 4 -8.64 -5.99 10.34
N GLY A 5 -9.38 -6.68 9.48
CA GLY A 5 -9.38 -8.14 9.49
C GLY A 5 -8.00 -8.70 9.10
N ASP A 6 -7.47 -9.61 9.92
CA ASP A 6 -6.17 -10.27 9.73
C ASP A 6 -6.02 -10.95 8.36
N ARG A 7 -7.12 -11.24 7.66
CA ARG A 7 -7.10 -11.83 6.32
C ARG A 7 -6.59 -10.89 5.22
N HIS A 8 -6.70 -9.57 5.40
CA HIS A 8 -6.40 -8.58 4.34
C HIS A 8 -5.08 -7.85 4.57
N ALA A 9 -4.77 -7.51 5.83
CA ALA A 9 -3.55 -6.77 6.18
C ALA A 9 -2.25 -7.42 5.69
N PRO A 10 -2.06 -8.75 5.77
CA PRO A 10 -0.86 -9.42 5.26
C PRO A 10 -0.67 -9.31 3.75
N GLN A 11 -1.70 -8.96 2.99
CA GLN A 11 -1.61 -8.78 1.54
C GLN A 11 -1.20 -7.35 1.16
N VAL A 12 -1.57 -6.36 1.96
CA VAL A 12 -1.27 -4.94 1.69
C VAL A 12 0.20 -4.62 1.92
N ALA A 13 0.81 -5.17 2.98
CA ALA A 13 2.21 -4.86 3.30
C ALA A 13 3.20 -5.29 2.19
N PRO A 14 3.11 -6.50 1.61
CA PRO A 14 3.95 -6.88 0.47
C PRO A 14 3.79 -5.95 -0.73
N ASP A 15 2.55 -5.63 -1.13
CA ASP A 15 2.28 -4.75 -2.28
C ASP A 15 2.84 -3.34 -2.07
N PHE A 16 2.74 -2.83 -0.84
CA PHE A 16 3.30 -1.54 -0.43
C PHE A 16 4.83 -1.52 -0.49
N TYR A 17 5.50 -2.47 0.18
CA TYR A 17 6.96 -2.49 0.23
C TYR A 17 7.60 -2.85 -1.11
N GLN A 18 6.96 -3.71 -1.91
CA GLN A 18 7.45 -3.99 -3.27
C GLN A 18 7.41 -2.74 -4.15
N TYR A 19 6.34 -1.94 -4.08
CA TYR A 19 6.25 -0.70 -4.84
C TYR A 19 7.37 0.28 -4.45
N LEU A 20 7.55 0.52 -3.15
CA LEU A 20 8.62 1.39 -2.65
C LEU A 20 10.01 0.93 -3.09
N TRP A 21 10.25 -0.38 -3.09
CA TRP A 21 11.55 -0.93 -3.46
C TRP A 21 11.81 -0.88 -4.97
N LYS A 22 10.79 -1.08 -5.80
CA LYS A 22 10.92 -0.98 -7.26
C LYS A 22 11.19 0.45 -7.71
N ASP A 23 10.44 1.39 -7.16
CA ASP A 23 10.52 2.81 -7.52
C ASP A 23 11.87 3.44 -7.10
N SER A 24 12.44 2.96 -5.99
CA SER A 24 13.81 3.31 -5.56
C SER A 24 14.90 2.93 -6.57
N HIS A 25 14.60 2.07 -7.55
CA HIS A 25 15.55 1.61 -8.57
C HIS A 25 15.34 2.23 -9.97
N GLU A 26 14.18 2.83 -10.27
CA GLU A 26 13.85 3.29 -11.63
C GLU A 26 14.15 4.78 -11.89
N ASP A 27 13.94 5.68 -10.91
CA ASP A 27 13.89 7.13 -11.20
C ASP A 27 15.00 8.01 -10.57
N SER A 28 15.98 7.44 -9.87
CA SER A 28 17.09 8.26 -9.36
C SER A 28 18.42 7.52 -9.24
N VAL A 29 19.49 8.27 -9.53
CA VAL A 29 20.90 7.96 -9.23
C VAL A 29 20.98 7.12 -7.97
N PRO A 30 21.72 5.98 -7.93
CA PRO A 30 21.66 5.01 -6.85
C PRO A 30 21.90 5.70 -5.50
N ARG A 31 20.80 6.03 -4.81
CA ARG A 31 20.82 6.59 -3.45
C ARG A 31 21.13 5.43 -2.54
N SER A 32 22.43 5.16 -2.37
CA SER A 32 23.05 4.35 -1.31
C SER A 32 22.07 3.53 -0.46
N GLY A 33 21.49 2.46 -1.01
CA GLY A 33 20.85 1.34 -0.31
C GLY A 33 19.83 1.64 0.80
N GLY A 34 19.23 2.84 0.84
CA GLY A 34 18.35 3.28 1.92
C GLY A 34 16.88 3.22 1.56
N PHE A 35 16.03 2.81 2.50
CA PHE A 35 14.57 2.95 2.41
C PHE A 35 14.22 4.43 2.16
N ASP A 36 13.66 4.73 0.97
CA ASP A 36 13.17 6.07 0.63
C ASP A 36 11.64 6.11 0.78
N GLY A 37 11.17 6.89 1.77
CA GLY A 37 9.75 7.02 2.09
C GLY A 37 9.01 8.04 1.21
N THR A 38 9.71 8.75 0.31
CA THR A 38 9.14 9.85 -0.49
C THR A 38 7.90 9.43 -1.27
N ASN A 39 7.88 8.19 -1.77
CA ASN A 39 6.75 7.66 -2.55
C ASN A 39 5.81 6.77 -1.73
N SER A 40 5.81 6.89 -0.40
CA SER A 40 4.96 6.08 0.49
C SER A 40 3.47 6.33 0.31
N ALA A 41 3.05 7.57 -0.02
CA ALA A 41 1.66 7.85 -0.38
C ALA A 41 1.22 7.09 -1.65
N TYR A 42 2.07 7.09 -2.68
CA TYR A 42 1.84 6.36 -3.93
C TYR A 42 1.86 4.85 -3.73
N ALA A 43 2.81 4.34 -2.94
CA ALA A 43 2.88 2.94 -2.59
C ALA A 43 1.62 2.45 -1.85
N LEU A 44 1.09 3.26 -0.93
CA LEU A 44 -0.14 2.93 -0.24
C LEU A 44 -1.32 2.95 -1.21
N HIS A 45 -1.41 3.96 -2.07
CA HIS A 45 -2.45 4.02 -3.10
C HIS A 45 -2.45 2.77 -3.99
N HIS A 46 -1.28 2.36 -4.48
CA HIS A 46 -1.10 1.14 -5.28
C HIS A 46 -1.55 -0.12 -4.52
N ALA A 47 -1.07 -0.32 -3.29
CA ALA A 47 -1.43 -1.49 -2.48
C ALA A 47 -2.95 -1.59 -2.22
N ILE A 48 -3.63 -0.44 -2.09
CA ILE A 48 -5.09 -0.41 -1.92
C ILE A 48 -5.83 -0.66 -3.22
N GLN A 49 -5.31 -0.24 -4.37
CA GLN A 49 -5.87 -0.67 -5.66
C GLN A 49 -5.81 -2.19 -5.82
N GLU A 50 -4.67 -2.82 -5.52
CA GLU A 50 -4.53 -4.27 -5.56
C GLU A 50 -5.46 -4.98 -4.58
N LEU A 51 -5.61 -4.47 -3.36
CA LEU A 51 -6.60 -5.01 -2.41
C LEU A 51 -8.03 -4.90 -2.96
N ARG A 52 -8.39 -3.77 -3.59
CA ARG A 52 -9.72 -3.58 -4.17
C ARG A 52 -9.99 -4.47 -5.39
N LEU A 53 -8.96 -4.85 -6.15
CA LEU A 53 -9.06 -5.84 -7.23
C LEU A 53 -9.26 -7.27 -6.70
N ARG A 54 -8.63 -7.61 -5.57
CA ARG A 54 -8.80 -8.91 -4.90
C ARG A 54 -10.15 -9.06 -4.20
N LEU A 55 -10.77 -7.94 -3.83
CA LEU A 55 -12.08 -7.91 -3.19
C LEU A 55 -13.19 -7.73 -4.23
N ASP A 56 -14.38 -8.25 -3.93
CA ASP A 56 -15.57 -7.90 -4.71
C ASP A 56 -15.92 -6.43 -4.42
N SER A 57 -15.62 -5.57 -5.39
CA SER A 57 -15.52 -4.12 -5.25
C SER A 57 -16.85 -3.41 -4.99
N ASN A 58 -17.99 -4.14 -5.04
CA ASN A 58 -19.33 -3.61 -4.82
C ASN A 58 -19.97 -4.01 -3.46
N SER A 59 -19.20 -4.59 -2.54
CA SER A 59 -19.71 -4.96 -1.20
C SER A 59 -19.33 -3.97 -0.10
N GLU A 60 -20.22 -3.77 0.89
CA GLU A 60 -19.91 -2.98 2.09
C GLU A 60 -18.73 -3.57 2.89
N GLN A 61 -18.61 -4.90 2.88
CA GLN A 61 -17.49 -5.59 3.51
C GLN A 61 -16.16 -5.25 2.83
N ALA A 62 -16.14 -5.09 1.50
CA ALA A 62 -14.95 -4.63 0.81
C ALA A 62 -14.59 -3.20 1.23
N LEU A 63 -15.57 -2.30 1.32
CA LEU A 63 -15.36 -0.92 1.80
C LEU A 63 -14.73 -0.91 3.20
N LEU A 64 -15.28 -1.66 4.14
CA LEU A 64 -14.77 -1.75 5.51
C LEU A 64 -13.35 -2.35 5.59
N ALA A 65 -12.94 -3.15 4.60
CA ALA A 65 -11.63 -3.76 4.53
C ALA A 65 -10.53 -2.79 4.10
N TRP A 66 -10.79 -1.84 3.19
CA TRP A 66 -9.73 -0.98 2.63
C TRP A 66 -9.75 0.48 3.11
N VAL A 67 -10.86 1.02 3.61
CA VAL A 67 -10.90 2.41 4.12
C VAL A 67 -9.96 2.69 5.31
N PRO A 68 -9.62 1.72 6.20
CA PRO A 68 -8.68 1.96 7.30
C PRO A 68 -7.28 2.41 6.91
N TYR A 69 -6.84 2.06 5.69
CA TYR A 69 -5.48 2.31 5.26
C TYR A 69 -5.34 3.76 4.82
N VAL A 70 -4.74 4.55 5.70
CA VAL A 70 -4.56 5.99 5.53
C VAL A 70 -3.08 6.32 5.66
N HIS A 71 -2.59 7.19 4.77
CA HIS A 71 -1.26 7.76 4.85
C HIS A 71 -1.34 9.10 5.58
N PHE A 72 -0.53 9.28 6.61
CA PHE A 72 -0.33 10.57 7.29
C PHE A 72 1.14 10.92 7.20
N GLY A 73 1.47 12.03 6.54
CA GLY A 73 2.85 12.46 6.35
C GLY A 73 3.07 13.15 5.01
N TYR A 74 4.34 13.50 4.77
CA TYR A 74 4.88 13.99 3.51
C TYR A 74 6.06 13.11 3.12
#